data_AF-A0A0N8TE29-F1
#
_entry.id   AF-A0A0N8TE29-F1
#
_cell.length_a   1.000
_cell.length_b   1.000
_cell.length_c   1.000
_cell.angle_alpha   90.00
_cell.angle_beta   90.00
_cell.angle_gamma   90.00
#
_symmetry.space_group_name_H-M   'P 1'
#
loop_
_entity.id
_entity.type
_entity.pdbx_description
1 polymer ?
#
loop_
_entity_poly.entity_id
_entity_poly.type
_entity_poly.pdbx_seq_one_letter_code
_entity_poly.pdbx_strand_id
1 'polypeptide(L)'
;MNYYISEGERQYQEHRKAQLKAMIEQAEVSNNSLVGEVKTYKGVSYQMHQRGSYVCVDLPKNSPLEGTFTSAFALHKIIDDMEVRNSSK
;
A
#
# COMPACT_ATOMS: atom_id res chain seq x y z
N MET A 1 37.85 16.40 -15.72
CA MET A 1 37.12 16.55 -17.00
C MET A 1 35.85 17.36 -16.73
N ASN A 2 35.76 18.60 -17.23
CA ASN A 2 34.51 19.35 -17.22
C ASN A 2 33.77 19.04 -18.53
N TYR A 3 32.75 18.19 -18.47
CA TYR A 3 31.87 17.95 -19.59
C TYR A 3 30.94 19.16 -19.72
N TYR A 4 31.10 19.91 -20.81
CA TYR A 4 30.16 20.99 -21.13
C TYR A 4 28.85 20.36 -21.59
N ILE A 5 27.86 20.36 -20.71
CA ILE A 5 26.49 19.93 -21.02
C ILE A 5 25.82 21.09 -21.74
N SER A 6 25.32 20.85 -22.96
CA SER A 6 24.58 21.88 -23.68
C SER A 6 23.28 22.24 -22.97
N GLU A 7 22.80 23.48 -23.11
CA GLU A 7 21.50 23.90 -22.55
C GLU A 7 20.36 22.97 -22.99
N GLY A 8 20.36 22.50 -24.24
CA GLY A 8 19.38 21.54 -24.74
C GLY A 8 19.49 20.16 -24.06
N GLU A 9 20.70 19.70 -23.78
CA GLU A 9 20.93 18.46 -23.03
C GLU A 9 20.48 18.60 -21.57
N ARG A 10 20.67 19.77 -20.94
CA ARG A 10 20.14 20.04 -19.60
C ARG A 10 18.61 19.99 -19.57
N GLN A 11 17.95 20.71 -20.48
CA GLN A 11 16.49 20.72 -20.59
C GLN A 11 15.91 19.33 -20.85
N TYR A 12 16.55 18.56 -21.74
CA TYR A 12 16.15 17.17 -22.01
C TYR A 12 16.25 16.29 -20.76
N GLN A 13 17.34 16.40 -19.99
CA GLN A 13 17.51 15.65 -18.75
C GLN A 13 16.49 16.05 -17.69
N GLU A 14 16.21 17.35 -17.52
CA GLU A 14 15.20 17.87 -16.59
C GLU A 14 13.80 17.36 -16.95
N HIS A 15 13.43 17.42 -18.23
CA HIS A 15 12.14 16.91 -18.72
C HIS A 15 12.00 15.39 -18.51
N ARG A 16 13.06 14.61 -18.77
CA ARG A 16 13.06 13.17 -18.48
C ARG A 16 12.91 12.88 -16.99
N LYS A 17 13.61 13.61 -16.13
CA LYS A 17 13.49 13.46 -14.67
C LYS A 17 12.06 13.74 -14.19
N ALA A 18 11.44 14.81 -14.70
CA ALA A 18 10.06 15.15 -14.36
C ALA A 18 9.07 14.05 -14.80
N GLN A 19 9.20 13.55 -16.03
CA GLN A 19 8.38 12.44 -16.52
C GLN A 19 8.56 11.17 -15.69
N LEU A 20 9.79 10.82 -15.33
CA LEU A 20 10.06 9.64 -14.51
C LEU A 20 9.40 9.75 -13.14
N LYS A 21 9.48 10.93 -12.52
CA LYS A 21 8.85 11.19 -11.22
C LYS A 21 7.33 11.02 -11.31
N ALA A 22 6.70 11.64 -12.31
CA ALA A 22 5.26 11.51 -12.54
C ALA A 22 4.84 10.04 -12.77
N MET A 23 5.64 9.26 -13.50
CA MET A 23 5.38 7.83 -13.70
C MET A 23 5.47 7.03 -12.40
N ILE A 24 6.47 7.31 -11.55
CA ILE A 24 6.62 6.64 -10.25
C ILE A 24 5.43 6.96 -9.36
N GLU A 25 5.06 8.23 -9.24
CA GLU A 25 3.92 8.68 -8.43
C GLU A 25 2.62 8.00 -8.91
N GLN A 26 2.40 7.94 -10.22
CA GLN A 26 1.23 7.25 -10.78
C GLN A 26 1.24 5.75 -10.50
N ALA A 27 2.41 5.10 -10.61
CA ALA A 27 2.55 3.68 -10.30
C ALA A 27 2.27 3.39 -8.81
N GLU A 28 2.69 4.25 -7.89
CA GLU A 28 2.38 4.12 -6.47
C GLU A 28 0.87 4.23 -6.21
N VAL A 29 0.19 5.18 -6.85
CA VAL A 29 -1.28 5.32 -6.74
C VAL A 29 -2.01 4.07 -7.25
N SER A 30 -1.62 3.56 -8.42
CA SER A 30 -2.21 2.33 -8.96
C SER A 30 -1.95 1.14 -8.04
N ASN A 31 -0.72 0.97 -7.57
CA ASN A 31 -0.33 -0.15 -6.71
C ASN A 31 -1.05 -0.16 -5.36
N ASN A 32 -1.38 1.02 -4.83
CA ASN A 32 -2.13 1.18 -3.58
C ASN A 32 -3.65 1.17 -3.78
N SER A 33 -4.14 1.04 -5.01
CA SER A 33 -5.56 0.92 -5.28
C SER A 33 -6.09 -0.43 -4.78
N LEU A 34 -7.23 -0.36 -4.09
CA LEU A 34 -7.97 -1.52 -3.62
C LEU A 34 -8.74 -2.16 -4.77
N VAL A 35 -8.69 -3.48 -4.84
CA VAL A 35 -9.27 -4.30 -5.90
C VAL A 35 -10.07 -5.45 -5.32
N GLY A 36 -11.03 -5.97 -6.10
CA GLY A 36 -11.90 -7.07 -5.70
C GLY A 36 -12.96 -6.65 -4.69
N GLU A 37 -13.67 -7.65 -4.13
CA GLU A 37 -14.74 -7.42 -3.17
C GLU A 37 -14.20 -7.25 -1.75
N VAL A 38 -14.87 -6.41 -0.97
CA VAL A 38 -14.64 -6.30 0.48
C VAL A 38 -15.11 -7.58 1.15
N LYS A 39 -14.25 -8.19 1.95
CA LYS A 39 -14.55 -9.40 2.73
C LYS A 39 -14.62 -9.05 4.20
N THR A 40 -15.48 -9.75 4.93
CA THR A 40 -15.62 -9.57 6.38
C THR A 40 -15.27 -10.85 7.10
N TYR A 41 -14.44 -10.74 8.14
CA TYR A 41 -14.11 -11.84 9.03
C TYR A 41 -14.22 -11.36 10.48
N LYS A 42 -15.09 -11.98 11.27
CA LYS A 42 -15.32 -11.64 12.69
C LYS A 42 -15.53 -10.13 12.94
N GLY A 43 -16.32 -9.49 12.07
CA GLY A 43 -16.62 -8.06 12.15
C GLY A 43 -15.52 -7.13 11.60
N VAL A 44 -14.37 -7.66 11.17
CA VAL A 44 -13.31 -6.89 10.51
C VAL A 44 -13.48 -6.98 9.00
N SER A 45 -13.66 -5.84 8.35
CA SER A 45 -13.70 -5.73 6.88
C SER A 45 -12.29 -5.56 6.33
N TYR A 46 -11.97 -6.26 5.25
CA TYR A 46 -10.67 -6.19 4.59
C TYR A 46 -10.79 -6.37 3.07
N GLN A 47 -9.82 -5.83 2.34
CA GLN A 47 -9.77 -5.86 0.87
C GLN A 47 -8.34 -6.03 0.38
N MET A 48 -8.17 -6.45 -0.87
CA MET A 48 -6.88 -6.70 -1.49
C MET A 48 -6.39 -5.46 -2.25
N HIS A 49 -5.12 -5.11 -2.14
CA HIS A 49 -4.44 -4.16 -3.01
C HIS A 49 -4.10 -4.84 -4.34
N GLN A 50 -3.88 -4.05 -5.39
CA GLN A 50 -3.49 -4.56 -6.71
C GLN A 50 -2.20 -5.42 -6.67
N ARG A 51 -1.29 -5.18 -5.72
CA ARG A 51 -0.06 -5.99 -5.51
C ARG A 51 -0.28 -7.33 -4.79
N GLY A 52 -1.52 -7.61 -4.39
CA GLY A 52 -1.93 -8.86 -3.79
C GLY A 52 -1.82 -8.95 -2.27
N SER A 53 -1.54 -7.82 -1.61
CA SER A 53 -1.58 -7.72 -0.17
C SER A 53 -2.97 -7.31 0.32
N TYR A 54 -3.35 -7.71 1.52
CA TYR A 54 -4.63 -7.41 2.14
C TYR A 54 -4.50 -6.24 3.12
N VAL A 55 -5.50 -5.38 3.19
CA VAL A 55 -5.59 -4.30 4.18
C VAL A 55 -6.98 -4.34 4.80
N CYS A 56 -7.06 -4.01 6.08
CA CYS A 56 -8.34 -3.80 6.74
C CYS A 56 -8.92 -2.43 6.35
N VAL A 57 -10.20 -2.41 6.01
CA VAL A 57 -10.96 -1.19 5.71
C VAL A 57 -11.86 -0.85 6.89
N ASP A 58 -12.21 0.43 7.04
CA ASP A 58 -13.10 0.92 8.12
C ASP A 58 -12.59 0.65 9.54
N LEU A 59 -11.26 0.72 9.76
CA LEU A 59 -10.68 0.62 11.09
C LEU A 59 -10.71 1.95 11.86
N PRO A 60 -10.90 1.92 13.19
CA PRO A 60 -10.64 3.09 14.02
C PRO A 60 -9.15 3.47 13.97
N LYS A 61 -8.87 4.77 14.06
CA LYS A 61 -7.49 5.29 14.10
C LYS A 61 -6.71 4.61 15.24
N ASN A 62 -5.48 4.16 14.97
CA ASN A 62 -4.62 3.40 15.88
C ASN A 62 -5.08 1.97 16.18
N SER A 63 -5.88 1.37 15.30
CA SER A 63 -6.15 -0.06 15.39
C SER A 63 -4.85 -0.85 15.21
N PRO A 64 -4.60 -1.92 16.00
CA PRO A 64 -3.45 -2.79 15.78
C PRO A 64 -3.48 -3.53 14.43
N LEU A 65 -4.61 -3.47 13.72
CA LEU A 65 -4.79 -4.00 12.37
C LEU A 65 -4.47 -2.96 11.27
N GLU A 66 -3.98 -1.78 11.65
CA GLU A 66 -3.53 -0.74 10.71
C GLU A 66 -2.22 -1.19 10.06
N GLY A 67 -2.34 -1.84 8.89
CA GLY A 67 -1.19 -2.40 8.18
C GLY A 67 -1.58 -3.25 6.97
N THR A 68 -0.57 -3.79 6.31
CA THR A 68 -0.71 -4.58 5.08
C THR A 68 -0.26 -6.02 5.33
N PHE A 69 -1.10 -6.98 4.93
CA PHE A 69 -0.93 -8.41 5.19
C PHE A 69 -0.65 -9.17 3.90
N THR A 70 0.28 -10.13 3.92
CA THR A 70 0.67 -10.88 2.72
C THR A 70 -0.32 -11.99 2.35
N SER A 71 -1.25 -12.35 3.24
CA SER A 71 -2.30 -13.35 2.98
C SER A 71 -3.51 -13.13 3.89
N ALA A 72 -4.69 -13.57 3.43
CA ALA A 72 -5.90 -13.56 4.25
C ALA A 72 -5.77 -14.44 5.50
N PHE A 73 -5.06 -15.56 5.41
CA PHE A 73 -4.82 -16.45 6.55
C PHE A 73 -4.00 -15.77 7.66
N ALA A 74 -2.93 -15.04 7.29
CA ALA A 74 -2.14 -14.30 8.27
C ALA A 74 -2.98 -13.23 8.97
N LEU A 75 -3.86 -12.53 8.23
CA LEU A 75 -4.80 -11.57 8.80
C LEU A 75 -5.78 -12.25 9.77
N HIS A 76 -6.41 -13.36 9.38
CA HIS A 76 -7.37 -14.08 10.23
C HIS A 76 -6.72 -14.56 11.53
N LYS A 77 -5.50 -15.10 11.46
CA LYS A 77 -4.76 -15.54 12.64
C LYS A 77 -4.51 -14.39 13.63
N ILE A 78 -4.21 -13.19 13.14
CA ILE A 78 -4.02 -12.02 14.00
C ILE A 78 -5.33 -11.61 14.65
N ILE A 79 -6.43 -11.61 13.90
CA ILE A 79 -7.78 -11.34 14.43
C ILE A 79 -8.13 -12.36 15.53
N ASP A 80 -7.87 -13.65 15.29
CA ASP A 80 -8.09 -14.71 16.28
C ASP A 80 -7.26 -14.51 17.56
N ASP A 81 -5.97 -14.20 17.43
CA ASP A 81 -5.09 -13.96 18.58
C ASP A 81 -5.55 -12.75 19.42
N MET A 82 -6.06 -11.71 18.76
CA MET A 82 -6.62 -10.53 19.44
C MET A 82 -7.88 -10.86 20.24
N GLU A 83 -8.79 -11.67 19.70
CA GLU A 83 -10.00 -12.08 20.42
C GLU A 83 -9.67 -12.93 21.65
N VAL A 84 -8.69 -13.83 21.56
CA VAL A 84 -8.24 -14.65 22.70
C VAL A 84 -7.66 -13.76 23.81
N ARG A 85 -6.86 -12.76 23.46
CA ARG A 85 -6.31 -11.79 24.43
C ARG A 85 -7.39 -10.94 25.10
N ASN A 86 -8.40 -10.52 24.35
CA ASN A 86 -9.51 -9.75 24.92
C ASN A 86 -10.42 -10.60 25.82
N SER A 87 -10.57 -11.89 25.53
CA SER A 87 -11.39 -12.82 26.33
C SER A 87 -10.71 -13.30 27.61
N SER A 88 -9.40 -13.06 27.75
CA SER A 88 -8.60 -13.47 28.92
C SER A 88 -8.48 -12.36 29.99
N LYS A 89 -9.28 -11.30 29.88
CA LYS A 89 -9.46 -10.25 30.90
C LYS A 89 -10.82 -10.38 31.55
#